data_AF-A0A7R9FTG1-F1
#
_entry.id   AF-A0A7R9FTG1-F1
#
_cell.length_a   1.000
_cell.length_b   1.000
_cell.length_c   1.000
_cell.angle_alpha   90.00
_cell.angle_beta   90.00
_cell.angle_gamma   90.00
#
_symmetry.space_group_name_H-M   'P 1'
#
loop_
_entity.id
_entity.type
_entity.pdbx_description
1 polymer ?
#
loop_
_entity_poly.entity_id
_entity_poly.type
_entity_poly.pdbx_seq_one_letter_code
_entity_poly.pdbx_strand_id
1 'polypeptide(L)'
;MEGLLVSGMTETAKGMLENFFHLVDELGFVPNGGRVYYKKRSQPPFLCLMAKKYYDHTGDFDFIKRNLDLLDREFKFWEENRLVEVKKDTNTHYVYRYIVNVTGPRPESYKEDVATVGGLSKTDQDNLHVSIKSACESGMDFSTRWMRDPEKGDLKTLMTQSIVPVDLNALMCRNALILEEFYLGVSNSTAAGWYQTRSQSLKKAIQDLFWDETDMTWYDFDLDSK
;
A
#
# COMPACT_ATOMS: atom_id res chain seq x y z
N MET A 1 2.45 -17.20 -1.51
CA MET A 1 1.64 -17.72 -0.39
C MET A 1 0.64 -18.76 -0.87
N GLU A 2 -0.37 -18.38 -1.66
CA GLU A 2 -1.43 -19.33 -2.09
C GLU A 2 -0.88 -20.56 -2.82
N GLY A 3 0.07 -20.38 -3.74
CA GLY A 3 0.72 -21.51 -4.41
C GLY A 3 1.44 -22.48 -3.47
N LEU A 4 2.03 -21.99 -2.37
CA LEU A 4 2.64 -22.86 -1.34
C LEU A 4 1.57 -23.68 -0.61
N LEU A 5 0.47 -23.03 -0.19
CA LEU A 5 -0.63 -23.68 0.52
C LEU A 5 -1.29 -24.76 -0.35
N VAL A 6 -1.57 -24.46 -1.62
CA VAL A 6 -2.15 -25.44 -2.57
C VAL A 6 -1.19 -26.60 -2.84
N SER A 7 0.11 -26.37 -2.75
CA SER A 7 1.14 -27.42 -2.92
C SER A 7 1.45 -28.19 -1.63
N GLY A 8 0.68 -27.98 -0.55
CA GLY A 8 0.91 -28.63 0.75
C GLY A 8 2.16 -28.14 1.50
N MET A 9 2.75 -27.02 1.08
CA MET A 9 3.95 -26.43 1.70
C MET A 9 3.57 -25.45 2.83
N THR A 10 2.70 -25.89 3.74
CA THR A 10 2.14 -25.06 4.82
C THR A 10 3.20 -24.51 5.76
N GLU A 11 4.22 -25.30 6.12
CA GLU A 11 5.33 -24.83 6.96
C GLU A 11 6.16 -23.75 6.27
N THR A 12 6.38 -23.84 4.95
CA THR A 12 7.07 -22.79 4.19
C THR A 12 6.23 -21.52 4.14
N ALA A 13 4.92 -21.65 3.96
CA ALA A 13 3.99 -20.52 4.04
C ALA A 13 4.06 -19.84 5.42
N LYS A 14 4.02 -20.61 6.50
CA LYS A 14 4.17 -20.11 7.87
C LYS A 14 5.49 -19.36 8.07
N GLY A 15 6.61 -19.96 7.65
CA GLY A 15 7.93 -19.32 7.74
C GLY A 15 8.03 -18.01 6.94
N MET A 16 7.33 -17.88 5.80
CA MET A 16 7.26 -16.59 5.11
C MET A 16 6.51 -15.53 5.92
N LEU A 17 5.41 -15.88 6.59
CA LEU A 17 4.69 -14.96 7.47
C LEU A 17 5.57 -14.54 8.64
N GLU A 18 6.27 -15.47 9.28
CA GLU A 18 7.20 -15.18 10.37
C GLU A 18 8.32 -14.22 9.93
N ASN A 19 8.85 -14.38 8.71
CA ASN A 19 9.81 -13.43 8.14
C ASN A 19 9.22 -12.02 7.99
N PHE A 20 7.98 -11.91 7.49
CA PHE A 20 7.33 -10.60 7.36
C PHE A 20 6.97 -9.98 8.71
N PHE A 21 6.51 -10.78 9.66
CA PHE A 21 6.28 -10.36 11.04
C PHE A 21 7.55 -9.82 11.68
N HIS A 22 8.68 -10.50 11.50
CA HIS A 22 9.98 -9.98 11.96
C HIS A 22 10.33 -8.63 11.32
N LEU A 23 10.10 -8.45 10.01
CA LEU A 23 10.35 -7.17 9.34
C LEU A 23 9.44 -6.05 9.86
N VAL A 24 8.17 -6.35 10.15
CA VAL A 24 7.25 -5.38 10.75
C VAL A 24 7.65 -5.06 12.18
N ASP A 25 8.15 -6.02 12.94
CA ASP A 25 8.61 -5.77 14.31
C ASP A 25 9.80 -4.78 14.32
N GLU A 26 10.76 -4.99 13.41
CA GLU A 26 11.97 -4.18 13.28
C GLU A 26 11.75 -2.81 12.61
N LEU A 27 10.88 -2.73 11.59
CA LEU A 27 10.74 -1.55 10.73
C LEU A 27 9.38 -0.86 10.82
N GLY A 28 8.38 -1.51 11.42
CA GLY A 28 6.99 -1.05 11.47
C GLY A 28 6.16 -1.39 10.22
N PHE A 29 6.77 -1.93 9.16
CA PHE A 29 6.11 -2.28 7.89
C PHE A 29 6.88 -3.34 7.12
N VAL A 30 6.25 -3.99 6.14
CA VAL A 30 6.96 -4.88 5.20
C VAL A 30 7.68 -4.04 4.13
N PRO A 31 9.02 -4.00 4.09
CA PRO A 31 9.73 -3.28 3.04
C PRO A 31 9.52 -3.93 1.68
N ASN A 32 9.79 -3.18 0.61
CA ASN A 32 9.77 -3.66 -0.78
C ASN A 32 10.54 -4.98 -0.97
N GLY A 33 11.64 -5.14 -0.24
CA GLY A 33 12.37 -6.40 -0.12
C GLY A 33 13.41 -6.38 1.00
N GLY A 34 14.06 -7.53 1.25
CA GLY A 34 15.08 -7.71 2.28
C GLY A 34 16.44 -7.10 1.94
N ARG A 35 16.48 -5.80 1.63
CA ARG A 35 17.69 -5.05 1.25
C ARG A 35 17.73 -3.69 1.97
N VAL A 36 18.92 -3.24 2.36
CA VAL A 36 19.09 -2.01 3.17
C VAL A 36 18.52 -0.77 2.48
N TYR A 37 18.62 -0.67 1.15
CA TYR A 37 18.10 0.46 0.39
C TYR A 37 16.56 0.50 0.29
N TYR A 38 15.85 -0.53 0.75
CA TYR A 38 14.38 -0.56 0.85
C TYR A 38 13.82 -0.19 2.22
N LYS A 39 14.66 0.13 3.21
CA LYS A 39 14.23 0.49 4.59
C LYS A 39 13.30 1.71 4.70
N LYS A 40 13.04 2.43 3.60
CA LYS A 40 12.16 3.61 3.54
C LYS A 40 10.96 3.43 2.62
N ARG A 41 10.82 2.25 2.00
CA ARG A 41 9.83 1.98 0.96
C ARG A 41 9.18 0.63 1.19
N SER A 42 7.85 0.64 1.27
CA SER A 42 7.04 -0.57 1.37
C SER A 42 6.78 -1.19 -0.01
N GLN A 43 5.74 -2.00 -0.11
CA GLN A 43 5.09 -2.48 -1.33
C GLN A 43 3.57 -2.62 -1.05
N PRO A 44 2.72 -2.98 -2.02
CA PRO A 44 1.29 -3.14 -1.73
C PRO A 44 1.04 -4.05 -0.50
N PRO A 45 0.20 -3.64 0.48
CA PRO A 45 0.18 -4.25 1.81
C PRO A 45 -0.65 -5.54 1.88
N PHE A 46 -0.03 -6.67 1.55
CA PHE A 46 -0.69 -7.97 1.51
C PHE A 46 -0.62 -8.78 2.81
N LEU A 47 0.06 -8.32 3.87
CA LEU A 47 0.33 -9.17 5.04
C LEU A 47 -0.94 -9.68 5.73
N CYS A 48 -1.95 -8.83 5.94
CA CYS A 48 -3.24 -9.26 6.50
C CYS A 48 -3.93 -10.30 5.60
N LEU A 49 -3.91 -10.12 4.27
CA LEU A 49 -4.45 -11.12 3.34
C LEU A 49 -3.68 -12.44 3.43
N MET A 50 -2.35 -12.38 3.53
CA MET A 50 -1.51 -13.57 3.66
C MET A 50 -1.79 -14.33 4.96
N ALA A 51 -1.91 -13.61 6.08
CA ALA A 51 -2.28 -14.17 7.37
C ALA A 51 -3.68 -14.80 7.34
N LYS A 52 -4.65 -14.11 6.73
CA LYS A 52 -6.01 -14.62 6.53
C LYS A 52 -6.03 -15.90 5.70
N LYS A 53 -5.29 -15.95 4.59
CA LYS A 53 -5.21 -17.14 3.73
C LYS A 53 -4.56 -18.32 4.44
N TYR A 54 -3.52 -18.08 5.23
CA TYR A 54 -2.92 -19.12 6.06
C TYR A 54 -3.92 -19.64 7.11
N TYR A 55 -4.61 -18.74 7.81
CA TYR A 55 -5.63 -19.13 8.79
C TYR A 55 -6.78 -19.92 8.16
N ASP A 56 -7.33 -19.46 7.04
CA ASP A 56 -8.43 -20.14 6.35
C ASP A 56 -8.05 -21.54 5.89
N HIS A 57 -6.77 -21.77 5.58
CA HIS A 57 -6.26 -23.07 5.19
C HIS A 57 -5.97 -24.00 6.38
N THR A 58 -5.52 -23.47 7.51
CA THR A 58 -4.97 -24.27 8.63
C THR A 58 -5.86 -24.34 9.86
N GLY A 59 -6.75 -23.35 10.06
CA GLY A 59 -7.48 -23.14 11.31
C GLY A 59 -6.61 -22.69 12.49
N ASP A 60 -5.31 -22.38 12.27
CA ASP A 60 -4.35 -22.03 13.32
C ASP A 60 -4.55 -20.59 13.81
N PHE A 61 -5.63 -20.35 14.55
CA PHE A 61 -5.94 -19.03 15.10
C PHE A 61 -4.95 -18.61 16.19
N ASP A 62 -4.35 -19.56 16.91
CA ASP A 62 -3.32 -19.24 17.92
C ASP A 62 -2.07 -18.62 17.29
N PHE A 63 -1.71 -18.99 16.07
CA PHE A 63 -0.67 -18.30 15.30
C PHE A 63 -1.08 -16.88 14.94
N ILE A 64 -2.32 -16.64 14.49
CA ILE A 64 -2.81 -15.29 14.18
C ILE A 64 -2.82 -14.42 15.43
N LYS A 65 -3.40 -14.93 16.53
CA LYS A 65 -3.51 -14.24 17.81
C LYS A 65 -2.15 -13.78 18.34
N ARG A 66 -1.11 -14.61 18.22
CA ARG A 66 0.25 -14.27 18.68
C ARG A 66 0.94 -13.19 17.86
N ASN A 67 0.48 -12.92 16.63
CA ASN A 67 1.09 -11.96 15.72
C ASN A 67 0.12 -10.82 15.33
N LEU A 68 -1.03 -10.71 16.01
CA LEU A 68 -2.08 -9.75 15.66
C LEU A 68 -1.62 -8.30 15.84
N ASP A 69 -0.77 -8.03 16.83
CA ASP A 69 -0.19 -6.71 17.05
C ASP A 69 0.74 -6.28 15.90
N LEU A 70 1.43 -7.22 15.25
CA LEU A 70 2.28 -6.94 14.09
C LEU A 70 1.44 -6.63 12.85
N LEU A 71 0.32 -7.34 12.64
CA LEU A 71 -0.65 -7.00 11.60
C LEU A 71 -1.24 -5.59 11.79
N ASP A 72 -1.58 -5.26 13.04
CA ASP A 72 -2.06 -3.93 13.43
C ASP A 72 -0.99 -2.86 13.17
N ARG A 73 0.25 -3.13 13.57
CA ARG A 73 1.39 -2.22 13.41
C ARG A 73 1.63 -1.84 11.96
N GLU A 74 1.58 -2.81 11.04
CA GLU A 74 1.70 -2.49 9.61
C GLU A 74 0.53 -1.61 9.14
N PHE A 75 -0.71 -1.91 9.54
CA PHE A 75 -1.85 -1.06 9.18
C PHE A 75 -1.65 0.38 9.69
N LYS A 76 -1.18 0.54 10.93
CA LYS A 76 -0.89 1.86 11.52
C LYS A 76 0.21 2.59 10.79
N PHE A 77 1.24 1.90 10.28
CA PHE A 77 2.23 2.54 9.42
C PHE A 77 1.58 3.21 8.20
N TRP A 78 0.64 2.55 7.52
CA TRP A 78 -0.09 3.15 6.38
C TRP A 78 -0.99 4.31 6.81
N GLU A 79 -1.68 4.17 7.96
CA GLU A 79 -2.52 5.23 8.53
C GLU A 79 -1.72 6.49 8.88
N GLU A 80 -0.51 6.34 9.41
CA GLU A 80 0.32 7.46 9.85
C GLU A 80 1.12 8.09 8.70
N ASN A 81 1.57 7.29 7.73
CA ASN A 81 2.59 7.72 6.77
C ASN A 81 2.10 7.82 5.33
N ARG A 82 0.91 7.29 5.01
CA ARG A 82 0.38 7.20 3.63
C ARG A 82 -1.03 7.74 3.48
N LEU A 83 -1.65 8.18 4.58
CA LEU A 83 -2.96 8.79 4.59
C LEU A 83 -2.95 10.20 4.00
N VAL A 84 -3.98 10.53 3.23
CA VAL A 84 -4.23 11.86 2.67
C VAL A 84 -5.72 12.19 2.75
N GLU A 85 -6.00 13.47 3.00
CA GLU A 85 -7.35 14.02 2.97
C GLU A 85 -7.71 14.41 1.53
N VAL A 86 -8.86 13.93 1.04
CA VAL A 86 -9.44 14.28 -0.26
C VAL A 86 -10.82 14.87 -0.06
N LYS A 87 -11.06 16.06 -0.63
CA LYS A 87 -12.37 16.71 -0.64
C LYS A 87 -12.99 16.58 -2.01
N LYS A 88 -14.20 16.03 -2.07
CA LYS A 88 -15.02 15.97 -3.29
C LYS A 88 -16.43 16.43 -2.92
N ASP A 89 -16.88 17.49 -3.57
CA ASP A 89 -18.13 18.20 -3.25
C ASP A 89 -18.20 18.60 -1.76
N THR A 90 -19.16 18.06 -1.01
CA THR A 90 -19.36 18.29 0.42
C THR A 90 -18.74 17.20 1.30
N ASN A 91 -18.20 16.14 0.70
CA ASN A 91 -17.63 15.01 1.44
C ASN A 91 -16.10 15.18 1.61
N THR A 92 -15.62 14.74 2.77
CA THR A 92 -14.18 14.62 3.06
C THR A 92 -13.86 13.15 3.29
N HIS A 93 -12.87 12.64 2.56
CA HIS A 93 -12.43 11.25 2.60
C HIS A 93 -10.97 11.19 3.05
N TYR A 94 -10.66 10.20 3.89
CA TYR A 94 -9.30 9.91 4.32
C TYR A 94 -8.87 8.59 3.68
N VAL A 95 -8.02 8.69 2.67
CA VAL A 95 -7.62 7.61 1.76
C VAL A 95 -6.10 7.50 1.69
N TYR A 96 -5.58 6.43 1.11
CA TYR A 96 -4.13 6.16 1.08
C TYR A 96 -3.55 6.43 -0.30
N ARG A 97 -2.31 6.89 -0.35
CA ARG A 97 -1.49 6.99 -1.56
C ARG A 97 -0.10 6.41 -1.33
N TYR A 98 0.54 5.95 -2.39
CA TYR A 98 1.96 5.62 -2.33
C TYR A 98 2.76 6.91 -2.28
N ILE A 99 3.59 7.07 -1.25
CA ILE A 99 4.42 8.26 -1.09
C ILE A 99 5.69 7.94 -0.30
N VAL A 100 6.82 7.96 -1.00
CA VAL A 100 8.15 7.77 -0.42
C VAL A 100 8.89 9.10 -0.42
N ASN A 101 8.75 9.87 0.66
CA ASN A 101 9.34 11.21 0.85
C ASN A 101 10.87 11.18 1.03
N VAL A 102 11.57 10.64 0.04
CA VAL A 102 13.03 10.53 -0.01
C VAL A 102 13.49 11.04 -1.37
N THR A 103 14.28 12.11 -1.38
CA THR A 103 14.87 12.69 -2.59
C THR A 103 16.13 11.93 -3.03
N GLY A 104 16.69 12.31 -4.18
CA GLY A 104 17.88 11.70 -4.76
C GLY A 104 17.62 10.36 -5.47
N PRO A 105 18.58 9.82 -6.22
CA PRO A 105 18.40 8.60 -7.01
C PRO A 105 18.32 7.35 -6.13
N ARG A 106 17.60 6.33 -6.60
CA ARG A 106 17.60 4.98 -6.03
C ARG A 106 19.00 4.35 -6.11
N PRO A 107 19.57 3.80 -5.03
CA PRO A 107 20.86 3.13 -5.09
C PRO A 107 20.93 1.98 -6.12
N GLU A 108 19.83 1.24 -6.26
CA GLU A 108 19.71 0.09 -7.17
C GLU A 108 19.53 0.45 -8.65
N SER A 109 19.18 1.71 -8.95
CA SER A 109 18.94 2.24 -10.31
C SER A 109 19.53 3.64 -10.47
N TYR A 110 20.72 3.86 -9.90
CA TYR A 110 21.28 5.21 -9.75
C TYR A 110 21.46 5.91 -11.10
N LYS A 111 22.04 5.21 -12.07
CA LYS A 111 22.35 5.75 -13.40
C LYS A 111 21.08 6.15 -14.13
N GLU A 112 20.06 5.28 -14.08
CA GLU A 112 18.77 5.46 -14.72
C GLU A 112 18.02 6.65 -14.12
N ASP A 113 17.98 6.75 -12.79
CA ASP A 113 17.30 7.85 -12.10
C ASP A 113 17.99 9.20 -12.39
N VAL A 114 19.33 9.25 -12.37
CA VAL A 114 20.09 10.48 -12.72
C VAL A 114 19.86 10.90 -14.17
N ALA A 115 19.84 9.95 -15.11
CA ALA A 115 19.54 10.23 -16.51
C ALA A 115 18.10 10.73 -16.70
N THR A 116 17.14 10.12 -16.00
CA THR A 116 15.72 10.45 -16.08
C THR A 116 15.46 11.88 -15.62
N VAL A 117 16.03 12.30 -14.49
CA VAL A 117 15.84 13.67 -13.98
C VAL A 117 16.70 14.72 -14.69
N GLY A 118 17.56 14.31 -15.63
CA GLY A 118 18.51 15.17 -16.32
C GLY A 118 17.86 16.36 -17.01
N GLY A 119 18.45 17.55 -16.83
CA GLY A 119 17.99 18.82 -17.42
C GLY A 119 16.88 19.53 -16.64
N LEU A 120 16.36 18.93 -15.57
CA LEU A 120 15.36 19.56 -14.70
C LEU A 120 16.00 20.46 -13.64
N SER A 121 15.23 21.38 -13.06
CA SER A 121 15.64 22.16 -11.89
C SER A 121 15.85 21.25 -10.68
N LYS A 122 16.64 21.66 -9.68
CA LYS A 122 16.89 20.83 -8.49
C LYS A 122 15.59 20.43 -7.77
N THR A 123 14.64 21.36 -7.66
CA THR A 123 13.32 21.11 -7.07
C THR A 123 12.54 20.05 -7.86
N ASP A 124 12.54 20.15 -9.19
CA ASP A 124 11.83 19.19 -10.05
C ASP A 124 12.50 17.82 -10.04
N GLN A 125 13.84 17.76 -9.97
CA GLN A 125 14.57 16.51 -9.79
C GLN A 125 14.17 15.83 -8.48
N ASP A 126 14.11 16.59 -7.38
CA ASP A 126 13.75 16.06 -6.07
C ASP A 126 12.29 15.56 -6.04
N ASN A 127 11.35 16.29 -6.64
CA ASN A 127 9.96 15.87 -6.81
C ASN A 127 9.85 14.59 -7.65
N LEU A 128 10.56 14.54 -8.79
CA LEU A 128 10.55 13.37 -9.66
C LEU A 128 11.19 12.15 -8.99
N HIS A 129 12.24 12.33 -8.18
CA HIS A 129 12.81 11.25 -7.38
C HIS A 129 11.84 10.68 -6.33
N VAL A 130 10.95 11.51 -5.78
CA VAL A 130 9.87 11.06 -4.88
C VAL A 130 8.82 10.28 -5.68
N SER A 131 8.37 10.78 -6.83
CA SER A 131 7.44 10.05 -7.71
C SER A 131 8.00 8.69 -8.14
N ILE A 132 9.27 8.63 -8.56
CA ILE A 132 9.95 7.40 -8.97
C ILE A 132 9.92 6.35 -7.85
N LYS A 133 10.32 6.73 -6.64
CA LYS A 133 10.33 5.78 -5.50
C LYS A 133 8.91 5.39 -5.07
N SER A 134 7.94 6.29 -5.21
CA SER A 134 6.55 5.99 -4.91
C SER A 134 5.94 5.03 -5.94
N ALA A 135 6.32 5.13 -7.22
CA ALA A 135 5.96 4.13 -8.23
C ALA A 135 6.56 2.74 -7.93
N CYS A 136 7.77 2.70 -7.37
CA CYS A 136 8.34 1.43 -6.91
C CYS A 136 7.58 0.87 -5.69
N GLU A 137 7.03 1.73 -4.82
CA GLU A 137 6.21 1.31 -3.68
C GLU A 137 4.86 0.74 -4.13
N SER A 138 4.35 1.18 -5.28
CA SER A 138 3.12 0.63 -5.84
C SER A 138 3.29 -0.77 -6.46
N GLY A 139 4.54 -1.20 -6.69
CA GLY A 139 4.85 -2.42 -7.44
C GLY A 139 4.60 -2.32 -8.94
N MET A 140 4.34 -1.11 -9.46
CA MET A 140 4.13 -0.82 -10.88
C MET A 140 5.14 0.20 -11.39
N ASP A 141 6.44 -0.07 -11.20
CA ASP A 141 7.57 0.69 -11.74
C ASP A 141 8.01 0.14 -13.12
N PHE A 142 7.72 0.79 -14.25
CA PHE A 142 6.87 1.97 -14.41
C PHE A 142 5.69 1.68 -15.32
N SER A 143 4.66 2.53 -15.20
CA SER A 143 3.41 2.43 -15.93
C SER A 143 2.94 3.83 -16.32
N THR A 144 2.28 3.94 -17.47
CA THR A 144 1.61 5.17 -17.92
C THR A 144 0.52 5.62 -16.95
N ARG A 145 0.00 4.70 -16.12
CA ARG A 145 -0.89 4.97 -14.98
C ARG A 145 -0.38 6.09 -14.06
N TRP A 146 0.93 6.28 -13.96
CA TRP A 146 1.56 7.26 -13.07
C TRP A 146 2.02 8.55 -13.76
N MET A 147 1.74 8.74 -15.04
CA MET A 147 2.28 9.82 -15.87
C MET A 147 1.22 10.87 -16.19
N ARG A 148 1.58 12.16 -16.16
CA ARG A 148 0.69 13.26 -16.60
C ARG A 148 0.27 13.14 -18.07
N ASP A 149 1.14 12.56 -18.90
CA ASP A 149 0.91 12.38 -20.33
C ASP A 149 1.11 10.90 -20.71
N PRO A 150 0.11 10.04 -20.44
CA PRO A 150 0.24 8.60 -20.59
C PRO A 150 0.53 8.17 -22.04
N GLU A 151 0.04 8.91 -23.02
CA GLU A 151 0.23 8.62 -24.45
C GLU A 151 1.69 8.78 -24.90
N LYS A 152 2.45 9.68 -24.25
CA LYS A 152 3.88 9.88 -24.57
C LYS A 152 4.80 8.90 -23.85
N GLY A 153 4.35 8.31 -22.73
CA GLY A 153 5.16 7.38 -21.95
C GLY A 153 6.45 7.98 -21.37
N ASP A 154 6.49 9.29 -21.10
CA ASP A 154 7.69 9.98 -20.60
C ASP A 154 7.79 9.89 -19.07
N LEU A 155 8.82 9.18 -18.60
CA LEU A 155 9.13 9.04 -17.17
C LEU A 155 9.38 10.38 -16.45
N LYS A 156 9.76 11.45 -17.17
CA LYS A 156 9.89 12.78 -16.55
C LYS A 156 8.57 13.36 -16.06
N THR A 157 7.45 12.81 -16.51
CA THR A 157 6.10 13.25 -16.15
C THR A 157 5.48 12.44 -15.02
N LEU A 158 6.24 11.55 -14.38
CA LEU A 158 5.75 10.75 -13.24
C LEU A 158 5.25 11.66 -12.11
N MET A 159 4.03 11.39 -11.69
CA MET A 159 3.30 12.14 -10.66
C MET A 159 2.71 11.22 -9.59
N THR A 160 3.32 10.05 -9.35
CA THR A 160 2.76 9.01 -8.47
C THR A 160 2.33 9.53 -7.09
N GLN A 161 3.07 10.48 -6.52
CA GLN A 161 2.72 11.07 -5.23
C GLN A 161 1.43 11.92 -5.25
N SER A 162 0.98 12.37 -6.42
CA SER A 162 -0.29 13.10 -6.60
C SER A 162 -1.47 12.16 -6.89
N ILE A 163 -1.22 10.87 -7.08
CA ILE A 163 -2.27 9.90 -7.42
C ILE A 163 -2.67 9.13 -6.17
N VAL A 164 -3.97 9.07 -5.89
CA VAL A 164 -4.59 8.21 -4.88
C VAL A 164 -5.10 6.97 -5.62
N PRO A 165 -4.45 5.81 -5.46
CA PRO A 165 -4.73 4.69 -6.33
C PRO A 165 -5.82 3.77 -5.75
N VAL A 166 -6.72 3.30 -6.62
CA VAL A 166 -7.88 2.50 -6.20
C VAL A 166 -7.47 1.15 -5.60
N ASP A 167 -6.43 0.51 -6.16
CA ASP A 167 -5.94 -0.78 -5.71
C ASP A 167 -5.40 -0.75 -4.26
N LEU A 168 -4.60 0.27 -3.90
CA LEU A 168 -4.13 0.45 -2.53
C LEU A 168 -5.31 0.63 -1.56
N ASN A 169 -6.30 1.46 -1.93
CA ASN A 169 -7.44 1.71 -1.07
C ASN A 169 -8.35 0.48 -0.94
N ALA A 170 -8.49 -0.32 -1.99
CA ALA A 170 -9.16 -1.62 -1.94
C ALA A 170 -8.43 -2.60 -1.01
N LEU A 171 -7.09 -2.68 -1.11
CA LEU A 171 -6.27 -3.51 -0.21
C LEU A 171 -6.39 -3.07 1.24
N MET A 172 -6.28 -1.77 1.51
CA MET A 172 -6.43 -1.24 2.87
C MET A 172 -7.83 -1.44 3.43
N CYS A 173 -8.87 -1.31 2.60
CA CYS A 173 -10.23 -1.66 3.00
C CYS A 173 -10.35 -3.14 3.38
N ARG A 174 -9.75 -4.04 2.57
CA ARG A 174 -9.74 -5.48 2.86
C ARG A 174 -8.94 -5.80 4.12
N ASN A 175 -7.81 -5.14 4.35
CA ASN A 175 -7.00 -5.29 5.55
C ASN A 175 -7.77 -4.88 6.80
N ALA A 176 -8.52 -3.77 6.74
CA ALA A 176 -9.35 -3.34 7.84
C ALA A 176 -10.44 -4.38 8.18
N LEU A 177 -11.11 -4.96 7.18
CA LEU A 177 -12.10 -6.02 7.40
C LEU A 177 -11.48 -7.28 8.03
N ILE A 178 -10.27 -7.66 7.63
CA ILE A 178 -9.55 -8.82 8.20
C ILE A 178 -9.17 -8.54 9.66
N LEU A 179 -8.67 -7.33 9.95
CA LEU A 179 -8.31 -6.93 11.31
C LEU A 179 -9.54 -6.85 12.22
N GLU A 180 -10.67 -6.34 11.73
CA GLU A 180 -11.96 -6.42 12.43
C GLU A 180 -12.29 -7.88 12.84
N GLU A 181 -12.23 -8.81 11.88
CA GLU A 181 -12.50 -10.24 12.12
C GLU A 181 -11.55 -10.84 13.18
N PHE A 182 -10.25 -10.58 13.07
CA PHE A 182 -9.27 -11.10 14.01
C PHE A 182 -9.41 -10.50 15.42
N TYR A 183 -9.72 -9.21 15.53
CA TYR A 183 -9.97 -8.57 16.82
C TYR A 183 -11.26 -9.06 17.49
N LEU A 184 -12.32 -9.37 16.71
CA LEU A 184 -13.50 -10.05 17.23
C LEU A 184 -13.14 -11.44 17.76
N GLY A 185 -12.27 -12.19 17.07
CA GLY A 185 -11.81 -13.51 17.48
C GLY A 185 -11.02 -13.54 18.81
N VAL A 186 -10.44 -12.40 19.22
CA VAL A 186 -9.80 -12.23 20.54
C VAL A 186 -10.65 -11.42 21.53
N SER A 187 -11.94 -11.23 21.23
CA SER A 187 -12.90 -10.49 22.06
C SER A 187 -12.51 -9.03 22.35
N ASN A 188 -11.74 -8.40 21.46
CA ASN A 188 -11.41 -6.98 21.56
C ASN A 188 -12.37 -6.14 20.70
N SER A 189 -13.57 -5.88 21.23
CA SER A 189 -14.63 -5.15 20.53
C SER A 189 -14.27 -3.70 20.21
N THR A 190 -13.43 -3.06 21.02
CA THR A 190 -12.97 -1.68 20.78
C THR A 190 -12.12 -1.59 19.52
N ALA A 191 -11.11 -2.45 19.38
CA ALA A 191 -10.27 -2.48 18.18
C ALA A 191 -11.09 -2.90 16.96
N ALA A 192 -11.93 -3.93 17.08
CA ALA A 192 -12.81 -4.36 16.00
C ALA A 192 -13.73 -3.23 15.52
N GLY A 193 -14.36 -2.47 16.43
CA GLY A 193 -15.22 -1.33 16.07
C GLY A 193 -14.49 -0.20 15.35
N TRP A 194 -13.21 0.04 15.69
CA TRP A 194 -12.38 1.00 14.96
C TRP A 194 -12.15 0.55 13.50
N TYR A 195 -11.76 -0.71 13.31
CA TYR A 195 -11.53 -1.28 11.98
C TYR A 195 -12.80 -1.39 11.14
N GLN A 196 -13.94 -1.69 11.76
CA GLN A 196 -15.25 -1.65 11.12
C GLN A 196 -15.55 -0.26 10.56
N THR A 197 -15.41 0.78 11.40
CA THR A 197 -15.64 2.17 11.01
C THR A 197 -14.71 2.59 9.88
N ARG A 198 -13.42 2.21 9.99
CA ARG A 198 -12.42 2.51 8.97
C ARG A 198 -12.73 1.83 7.63
N SER A 199 -13.10 0.55 7.64
CA SER A 199 -13.44 -0.19 6.41
C SER A 199 -14.69 0.37 5.73
N GLN A 200 -15.72 0.75 6.50
CA GLN A 200 -16.92 1.40 5.96
C GLN A 200 -16.61 2.77 5.35
N SER A 201 -15.78 3.57 6.01
CA SER A 201 -15.30 4.85 5.47
C SER A 201 -14.55 4.67 4.15
N LEU A 202 -13.68 3.67 4.05
CA LEU A 202 -12.94 3.35 2.83
C LEU A 202 -13.85 2.83 1.71
N LYS A 203 -14.83 1.98 2.02
CA LYS A 203 -15.82 1.52 1.02
C LYS A 203 -16.58 2.70 0.41
N LYS A 204 -17.04 3.63 1.26
CA LYS A 204 -17.70 4.85 0.79
C LYS A 204 -16.74 5.70 -0.06
N ALA A 205 -15.52 5.94 0.40
CA ALA A 205 -14.52 6.69 -0.35
C ALA A 205 -14.20 6.05 -1.71
N ILE A 206 -14.15 4.71 -1.79
CA ILE A 206 -13.89 4.01 -3.04
C ILE A 206 -15.00 4.25 -4.06
N GLN A 207 -16.26 4.17 -3.62
CA GLN A 207 -17.39 4.45 -4.49
C GLN A 207 -17.43 5.94 -4.88
N ASP A 208 -17.23 6.85 -3.93
CA ASP A 208 -17.40 8.28 -4.15
C ASP A 208 -16.25 8.88 -4.98
N LEU A 209 -15.01 8.41 -4.82
CA LEU A 209 -13.82 8.98 -5.47
C LEU A 209 -13.42 8.28 -6.77
N PHE A 210 -13.50 6.94 -6.82
CA PHE A 210 -12.85 6.15 -7.88
C PHE A 210 -13.83 5.64 -8.93
N TRP A 211 -15.11 5.45 -8.61
CA TRP A 211 -16.08 4.92 -9.57
C TRP A 211 -16.46 5.96 -10.63
N ASP A 212 -16.39 5.55 -11.90
CA ASP A 212 -16.93 6.29 -13.03
C ASP A 212 -18.17 5.58 -13.58
N GLU A 213 -19.32 6.27 -13.52
CA GLU A 213 -20.62 5.73 -13.97
C GLU A 213 -20.73 5.63 -15.50
N THR A 214 -19.88 6.34 -16.26
CA THR A 214 -19.92 6.33 -17.73
C THR A 214 -19.17 5.11 -18.26
N ASP A 215 -17.96 4.91 -17.76
CA ASP A 215 -17.06 3.85 -18.19
C ASP A 215 -17.24 2.55 -17.40
N MET A 216 -18.05 2.58 -16.32
CA MET A 216 -18.36 1.43 -15.46
C MET A 216 -17.11 0.77 -14.89
N THR A 217 -16.12 1.59 -14.52
CA THR A 217 -14.84 1.15 -13.98
C THR A 217 -14.40 2.05 -12.83
N TRP A 218 -13.45 1.54 -12.03
CA TRP A 218 -12.79 2.37 -11.04
C TRP A 218 -11.48 2.92 -11.58
N TYR A 219 -11.32 4.24 -11.51
CA TYR A 219 -10.09 4.97 -11.81
C TYR A 219 -9.37 5.40 -10.54
N ASP A 220 -8.10 5.78 -10.66
CA ASP A 220 -7.41 6.47 -9.59
C ASP A 220 -7.87 7.93 -9.48
N PHE A 221 -7.72 8.53 -8.31
CA PHE A 221 -8.04 9.93 -8.09
C PHE A 221 -6.77 10.80 -8.17
N ASP A 222 -6.78 11.84 -9.00
CA ASP A 222 -5.68 12.79 -9.13
C ASP A 222 -5.89 14.00 -8.20
N LEU A 223 -4.99 14.16 -7.22
CA LEU A 223 -5.01 15.27 -6.25
C LEU A 223 -4.74 16.64 -6.89
N ASP A 224 -4.12 16.68 -8.07
CA ASP A 224 -3.82 17.92 -8.78
C ASP A 224 -4.97 18.34 -9.71
N SER A 225 -5.91 17.44 -10.01
CA SER A 225 -7.09 17.73 -10.81
C SER A 225 -8.05 18.64 -10.04
N LYS A 226 -8.36 19.81 -10.63
CA LYS A 226 -9.35 20.77 -10.10
C LYS A 226 -10.63 20.66 -10.89
#